data_AF-A0A3N0AXV0-F1
#
_entry.id   AF-A0A3N0AXV0-F1
#
_cell.length_a   1.000
_cell.length_b   1.000
_cell.length_c   1.000
_cell.angle_alpha   90.00
_cell.angle_beta   90.00
_cell.angle_gamma   90.00
#
_symmetry.space_group_name_H-M   'P 1'
#
loop_
_entity.id
_entity.type
_entity.pdbx_description
1 polymer ?
#
loop_
_entity_poly.entity_id
_entity_poly.type
_entity_poly.pdbx_seq_one_letter_code
_entity_poly.pdbx_strand_id
1 'polypeptide(L)'
;MDAIVSARVPIALKERGNGILHDIGSTPTQLINAAYQFVLAEHELPKPHDPLEGMRGAKRELTDEQKEKVRRSLKAMYVGPSATNESFARQLNAARDERYARFA
;
A
#
# COMPACT_ATOMS: atom_id res chain seq x y z
N MET A 1 -23.41 25.38 25.72
CA MET A 1 -24.29 26.11 24.79
C MET A 1 -23.74 25.81 23.41
N ASP A 2 -24.55 25.23 22.53
CA ASP A 2 -24.09 24.76 21.23
C ASP A 2 -24.39 25.81 20.15
N ALA A 3 -23.47 25.98 19.21
CA ALA A 3 -23.58 26.94 18.11
C ALA A 3 -23.89 26.24 16.79
N ILE A 4 -24.66 26.91 15.92
CA ILE A 4 -24.93 26.43 14.56
C ILE A 4 -23.80 26.89 13.65
N VAL A 5 -23.20 25.94 12.92
CA VAL A 5 -22.15 26.20 11.92
C VAL A 5 -22.77 26.06 10.54
N SER A 6 -22.62 27.09 9.70
CA SER A 6 -23.08 27.09 8.31
C SER A 6 -21.95 27.43 7.36
N ALA A 7 -21.87 26.71 6.23
CA ALA A 7 -20.83 26.91 5.22
C ALA A 7 -21.36 26.55 3.83
N ARG A 8 -20.79 27.15 2.78
CA ARG A 8 -21.09 26.78 1.39
C ARG A 8 -20.23 25.59 0.99
N VAL A 9 -20.87 24.51 0.54
CA VAL A 9 -20.22 23.29 0.07
C VAL A 9 -20.81 22.92 -1.29
N PRO A 10 -20.01 22.53 -2.30
CA PRO A 10 -20.52 22.01 -3.56
C PRO A 10 -21.49 20.85 -3.33
N ILE A 11 -22.65 20.86 -4.01
CA ILE A 11 -23.71 19.87 -3.81
C ILE A 11 -23.20 18.44 -3.99
N ALA A 12 -22.45 18.19 -5.06
CA ALA A 12 -21.85 16.88 -5.33
C ALA A 12 -20.89 16.41 -4.22
N LEU A 13 -20.18 17.33 -3.56
CA LEU A 13 -19.28 17.01 -2.47
C LEU A 13 -20.08 16.66 -1.20
N LYS A 14 -21.11 17.44 -0.89
CA LYS A 14 -22.03 17.19 0.23
C LYS A 14 -22.71 15.83 0.11
N GLU A 15 -23.24 15.50 -1.06
CA GLU A 15 -23.97 14.24 -1.27
C GLU A 15 -23.05 13.02 -1.12
N ARG A 16 -21.87 13.05 -1.75
CA ARG A 16 -20.89 11.97 -1.61
C ARG A 16 -20.41 11.83 -0.16
N GLY A 17 -20.08 12.96 0.48
CA GLY A 17 -19.66 12.97 1.88
C GLY A 17 -20.71 12.39 2.81
N ASN A 18 -21.99 12.76 2.63
CA ASN A 18 -23.09 12.23 3.42
C ASN A 18 -23.32 10.72 3.19
N GLY A 19 -23.14 10.23 1.95
CA GLY A 19 -23.18 8.81 1.67
C GLY A 19 -22.11 8.04 2.45
N ILE A 20 -20.85 8.50 2.39
CA ILE A 20 -19.75 7.87 3.13
C ILE A 20 -20.00 7.93 4.65
N LEU A 21 -20.45 9.08 5.16
CA LEU A 21 -20.76 9.25 6.59
C LEU A 21 -21.83 8.24 7.04
N HIS A 22 -22.88 8.06 6.24
CA HIS A 22 -23.92 7.08 6.51
C HIS A 22 -23.37 5.65 6.55
N ASP A 23 -22.52 5.29 5.58
CA ASP A 23 -21.93 3.95 5.49
C ASP A 23 -21.04 3.62 6.70
N ILE A 24 -20.37 4.62 7.27
CA ILE A 24 -19.56 4.47 8.49
C ILE A 24 -20.33 4.74 9.79
N GLY A 25 -21.67 4.91 9.72
CA GLY A 25 -22.51 5.16 10.89
C GLY A 25 -22.26 6.50 11.59
N SER A 26 -21.73 7.49 10.86
CA SER A 26 -21.41 8.82 11.36
C SER A 26 -22.36 9.89 10.82
N THR A 27 -22.37 11.05 11.47
CA THR A 27 -23.24 12.18 11.13
C THR A 27 -22.41 13.41 10.72
N PRO A 28 -23.01 14.35 9.95
CA PRO A 28 -22.34 15.61 9.62
C PRO A 28 -21.89 16.40 10.86
N THR A 29 -22.68 16.38 11.94
CA THR A 29 -22.32 17.02 13.20
C THR A 29 -21.04 16.42 13.81
N GLN A 30 -20.92 15.09 13.81
CA GLN A 30 -19.71 14.41 14.28
C GLN A 30 -18.49 14.76 13.42
N LEU A 31 -18.65 14.82 12.09
CA LEU A 31 -17.58 15.23 11.18
C LEU A 31 -17.08 16.65 11.49
N ILE A 32 -17.99 17.62 11.64
CA ILE A 32 -17.62 19.02 11.92
C ILE A 32 -16.95 19.15 13.28
N ASN A 33 -17.48 18.48 14.31
CA ASN A 33 -16.88 18.49 15.65
C ASN A 33 -15.47 17.88 15.65
N ALA A 34 -15.27 16.76 14.96
CA ALA A 34 -13.96 16.14 14.81
C ALA A 34 -12.97 17.06 14.06
N ALA A 35 -13.44 17.78 13.04
CA ALA A 35 -12.62 18.75 12.32
C ALA A 35 -12.16 19.91 13.23
N TYR A 36 -13.04 20.43 14.08
CA TYR A 36 -12.64 21.45 15.08
C TYR A 36 -11.63 20.89 16.09
N GLN A 37 -11.83 19.67 16.58
CA GLN A 37 -10.89 19.02 17.49
C GLN A 37 -9.51 18.84 16.84
N PHE A 38 -9.45 18.47 15.57
CA PHE A 38 -8.20 18.38 14.81
C PHE A 38 -7.48 19.73 14.74
N VAL A 39 -8.20 20.81 14.40
CA VAL A 39 -7.62 22.16 14.33
C VAL A 39 -7.10 22.62 15.69
N LEU A 40 -7.79 22.30 16.78
CA LEU A 40 -7.34 22.63 18.13
C LEU A 40 -6.09 21.85 18.56
N ALA A 41 -5.93 20.60 18.10
CA ALA A 41 -4.79 19.77 18.44
C ALA A 41 -3.55 20.11 17.59
N GLU A 42 -3.73 20.13 16.26
CA GLU A 42 -2.62 20.23 15.30
C GLU A 42 -2.34 21.68 14.86
N HIS A 43 -3.21 22.63 15.22
CA HIS A 43 -3.16 24.03 14.75
C HIS A 43 -3.18 24.16 13.21
N GLU A 44 -3.67 23.14 12.50
CA GLU A 44 -3.78 23.09 11.05
C GLU A 44 -5.13 22.55 10.59
N LEU A 45 -5.54 22.88 9.35
CA LEU A 45 -6.72 22.27 8.74
C LEU A 45 -6.44 20.81 8.34
N PRO A 46 -7.44 19.91 8.38
CA PRO A 46 -7.30 18.56 7.86
C PRO A 46 -6.91 18.60 6.38
N LYS A 47 -5.70 18.15 6.07
CA LYS A 47 -5.21 18.00 4.70
C LYS A 47 -5.46 16.57 4.23
N PRO A 48 -5.69 16.35 2.92
CA PRO A 48 -5.68 14.99 2.37
C PRO A 48 -4.30 14.40 2.65
N HIS A 49 -4.24 13.48 3.60
CA HIS A 49 -3.00 12.82 3.96
C HIS A 49 -2.66 11.86 2.81
N ASP A 50 -1.65 12.16 2.00
CA ASP A 50 -0.96 11.09 1.27
C ASP A 50 0.00 10.44 2.27
N PRO A 51 -0.28 9.22 2.76
CA PRO A 51 0.53 8.55 3.76
C PRO A 51 1.98 8.32 3.31
N LEU A 52 2.28 8.56 2.04
CA LEU A 52 3.61 8.43 1.45
C LEU A 52 4.27 9.77 1.13
N GLU A 53 3.60 10.92 1.31
CA GLU A 53 4.16 12.24 0.96
C GLU A 53 5.38 12.57 1.81
N GLY A 54 5.31 12.32 3.12
CA GLY A 54 6.45 12.45 4.05
C GLY A 54 7.49 11.32 3.94
N MET A 55 7.18 10.24 3.20
CA MET A 55 8.08 9.11 2.97
C MET A 55 8.66 9.08 1.56
N ARG A 56 8.40 10.12 0.75
CA ARG A 56 8.86 10.19 -0.63
C ARG A 56 10.39 10.33 -0.65
N GLY A 57 11.08 9.23 -0.92
CA GLY A 57 12.55 9.14 -0.89
C GLY A 57 13.15 8.54 0.38
N ALA A 58 12.33 8.22 1.40
CA ALA A 58 12.80 7.53 2.60
C ALA A 58 12.97 6.03 2.32
N LYS A 59 14.17 5.48 2.60
CA LYS A 59 14.40 4.03 2.61
C LYS A 59 13.83 3.46 3.91
N ARG A 60 12.99 2.44 3.82
CA ARG A 60 12.48 1.71 5.00
C ARG A 60 13.53 0.70 5.43
N GLU A 61 14.00 0.80 6.67
CA GLU A 61 14.79 -0.25 7.31
C GLU A 61 13.87 -1.44 7.60
N LEU A 62 14.18 -2.59 7.00
CA LEU A 62 13.49 -3.84 7.27
C LEU A 62 14.02 -4.46 8.56
N THR A 63 13.13 -5.01 9.39
CA THR A 63 13.56 -5.86 10.51
C THR A 63 14.24 -7.13 9.99
N ASP A 64 15.02 -7.80 10.83
CA ASP A 64 15.72 -9.02 10.41
C ASP A 64 14.75 -10.13 9.97
N GLU A 65 13.60 -10.24 10.63
CA GLU A 65 12.54 -11.17 10.25
C GLU A 65 11.95 -10.85 8.87
N GLN A 66 11.74 -9.55 8.57
CA GLN A 66 11.24 -9.11 7.27
C GLN A 66 12.29 -9.33 6.17
N LYS A 67 13.57 -9.09 6.46
CA LYS A 67 14.68 -9.38 5.53
C LYS A 67 14.71 -10.86 5.18
N GLU A 68 14.55 -11.75 6.16
CA GLU A 68 14.52 -13.20 5.93
C GLU A 68 13.29 -13.64 5.12
N LYS A 69 12.12 -13.04 5.38
CA LYS A 69 10.92 -13.30 4.56
C LYS A 69 11.16 -12.90 3.09
N VAL A 70 11.69 -11.71 2.84
CA VAL A 70 12.01 -11.23 1.48
C VAL A 70 13.06 -12.12 0.82
N ARG A 71 14.13 -12.51 1.53
CA ARG A 71 15.15 -13.43 1.00
C ARG A 71 14.56 -14.77 0.58
N ARG A 72 13.70 -15.38 1.40
CA ARG A 72 13.03 -16.65 1.07
C ARG A 72 12.15 -16.51 -0.18
N SER A 73 11.37 -15.44 -0.26
CA SER A 73 10.53 -15.16 -1.42
C SER A 73 11.36 -14.95 -2.70
N LEU A 74 12.44 -14.16 -2.63
CA LEU A 74 13.34 -13.96 -3.76
C LEU A 74 14.02 -15.26 -4.20
N LYS A 75 14.45 -16.11 -3.27
CA LYS A 75 15.03 -17.43 -3.57
C LYS A 75 14.02 -18.36 -4.24
N ALA A 76 12.77 -18.36 -3.78
CA ALA A 76 11.71 -19.19 -4.37
C ALA A 76 11.31 -18.72 -5.78
N MET A 77 11.39 -17.42 -6.04
CA MET A 77 11.08 -16.81 -7.36
C MET A 77 12.31 -16.70 -8.27
N TYR A 78 13.49 -17.12 -7.82
CA TYR A 78 14.71 -17.04 -8.61
C TYR A 78 14.71 -18.09 -9.72
N VAL A 79 14.51 -17.64 -10.96
CA VAL A 79 14.57 -18.47 -12.19
C VAL A 79 15.85 -18.14 -12.98
N GLY A 80 16.96 -17.91 -12.29
CA GLY A 80 18.27 -17.70 -12.91
C GLY A 80 18.97 -19.02 -13.27
N PRO A 81 20.07 -18.97 -14.04
CA PRO A 81 20.87 -20.16 -14.33
C PRO A 81 21.29 -20.79 -13.00
N SER A 82 21.25 -22.12 -12.95
CA SER A 82 21.48 -22.89 -11.73
C SER A 82 22.78 -22.47 -11.03
N ALA A 83 22.91 -22.81 -9.75
CA ALA A 83 24.08 -22.55 -8.90
C ALA A 83 25.40 -23.23 -9.39
N THR A 84 25.50 -23.58 -10.67
CA THR A 84 26.68 -24.13 -11.32
C THR A 84 27.33 -23.08 -12.22
N ASN A 85 28.65 -23.14 -12.31
CA ASN A 85 29.46 -22.23 -13.14
C ASN A 85 29.35 -22.56 -14.66
N GLU A 86 28.26 -23.22 -15.07
CA GLU A 86 28.05 -23.69 -16.43
C GLU A 86 27.29 -22.66 -17.26
N SER A 87 27.58 -22.63 -18.56
CA SER A 87 26.89 -21.70 -19.45
C SER A 87 25.40 -22.06 -19.58
N PHE A 88 24.57 -21.04 -19.72
CA PHE A 88 23.12 -21.18 -19.91
C PHE A 88 22.76 -22.16 -21.04
N ALA A 89 23.54 -22.18 -22.13
CA ALA A 89 23.32 -23.10 -23.25
C ALA A 89 23.48 -24.58 -22.85
N ARG A 90 24.45 -24.90 -21.98
CA ARG A 90 24.60 -26.28 -21.46
C ARG A 90 23.43 -26.67 -20.57
N GLN A 91 23.02 -25.78 -19.68
CA GLN A 91 21.90 -26.03 -18.78
C GLN A 91 20.60 -26.27 -19.57
N LEU A 92 20.37 -25.49 -20.64
CA LEU A 92 19.22 -25.66 -21.52
C LEU A 92 19.26 -26.99 -22.28
N ASN A 93 20.42 -27.38 -22.81
CA ASN A 93 20.56 -28.66 -23.51
C ASN A 93 20.36 -29.84 -22.57
N ALA A 94 20.95 -29.82 -21.37
CA ALA A 94 20.76 -30.88 -20.37
C ALA A 94 19.29 -31.03 -19.96
N ALA A 95 18.59 -29.91 -19.71
CA ALA A 95 17.16 -29.94 -19.38
C ALA A 95 16.29 -30.45 -20.56
N ARG A 96 16.70 -30.18 -21.81
CA ARG A 96 16.02 -30.72 -23.00
C ARG A 96 16.27 -32.23 -23.13
N ASP A 97 17.51 -32.66 -22.97
CA ASP A 97 17.88 -34.08 -23.04
C ASP A 97 17.15 -34.89 -21.96
N GLU A 98 17.07 -34.40 -20.72
CA GLU A 98 16.26 -35.02 -19.65
C GLU A 98 14.77 -35.10 -20.01
N ARG A 99 14.21 -34.05 -20.64
CA ARG A 99 12.80 -34.02 -21.04
C ARG A 99 12.50 -35.00 -22.17
N TYR A 100 13.41 -35.15 -23.13
CA TYR A 100 13.23 -36.03 -24.29
C TYR A 100 13.68 -37.47 -24.05
N ALA A 101 14.52 -37.73 -23.04
CA ALA A 101 14.86 -39.08 -22.59
C ALA A 101 13.64 -39.90 -22.11
N ARG A 102 12.54 -39.23 -21.75
CA ARG A 102 11.26 -39.87 -21.39
C ARG A 102 10.44 -40.34 -22.59
N PHE A 103 10.86 -39.99 -23.81
CA PHE A 103 10.16 -40.29 -25.06
C PHE A 103 10.99 -41.17 -26.03
N ALA A 104 12.15 -41.65 -25.58
CA ALA A 104 13.01 -42.62 -26.29
C ALA A 104 12.89 -44.00 -25.60
#